data_AF-A0A1G1BVV5-F1
#
_entry.id   AF-A0A1G1BVV5-F1
#
_cell.length_a   1.000
_cell.length_b   1.000
_cell.length_c   1.000
_cell.angle_alpha   90.00
_cell.angle_beta   90.00
_cell.angle_gamma   90.00
#
_symmetry.space_group_name_H-M   'P 1'
#
loop_
_entity.id
_entity.type
_entity.pdbx_description
1 polymer ?
#
loop_
_entity_poly.entity_id
_entity_poly.type
_entity_poly.pdbx_seq_one_letter_code
_entity_poly.pdbx_strand_id
1 'polypeptide(L)'
;MPNLTNLLRKVRRNPILPLRLRCNVDSIYAYQNPGRAEDTPEGELFNDKRDLDIVQKLGLVPGDTRPAIDLFDRLLEKVPTAKGVCGYETVTSETWQGCARACGGNYEKGHALGLKAIIPPRDSGEKARVKGASAAEVLAAGSLRIRPHHLMCMTCFHGGKETLAPIQEDNLFEAIEAIRKNPDIPVTLIPGCCMICTPCSLFNPKTGLCIGGKSMGLRDQKKDLDVLQKLGLKYGDTLPARQLYERLYARIPSTRDVCAYGDGEVRGYEWRACGGPEGNAGYPKARAAKLGIRG
;
A
#
# COMPACT_ATOMS: atom_id res chain seq x y z
N MET A 1 -28.82 12.72 6.06
CA MET A 1 -27.50 12.32 5.52
C MET A 1 -27.51 10.96 4.77
N PRO A 2 -28.45 10.71 3.84
CA PRO A 2 -28.45 9.45 3.06
C PRO A 2 -27.21 9.28 2.14
N ASN A 3 -26.52 10.37 1.79
CA ASN A 3 -25.36 10.35 0.89
C ASN A 3 -24.12 9.67 1.52
N LEU A 4 -23.78 9.97 2.78
CA LEU A 4 -22.59 9.42 3.45
C LEU A 4 -22.69 7.92 3.72
N THR A 5 -23.85 7.44 4.19
CA THR A 5 -24.08 5.99 4.40
C THR A 5 -23.99 5.21 3.08
N ASN A 6 -24.50 5.78 1.98
CA ASN A 6 -24.38 5.18 0.65
C ASN A 6 -22.92 5.15 0.16
N LEU A 7 -22.17 6.24 0.35
CA LEU A 7 -20.75 6.31 0.03
C LEU A 7 -19.96 5.22 0.78
N LEU A 8 -20.12 5.12 2.10
CA LEU A 8 -19.44 4.10 2.91
C LEU A 8 -19.81 2.68 2.46
N ARG A 9 -21.07 2.44 2.10
CA ARG A 9 -21.50 1.15 1.54
C ARG A 9 -20.78 0.82 0.25
N LYS A 10 -20.61 1.79 -0.66
CA LYS A 10 -19.88 1.61 -1.93
C LYS A 10 -18.39 1.36 -1.68
N VAL A 11 -17.76 2.12 -0.78
CA VAL A 11 -16.35 1.93 -0.40
C VAL A 11 -16.10 0.57 0.23
N ARG A 12 -16.98 0.11 1.12
CA ARG A 12 -16.89 -1.24 1.72
C ARG A 12 -16.96 -2.37 0.70
N ARG A 13 -17.78 -2.20 -0.34
CA ARG A 13 -17.91 -3.17 -1.43
C ARG A 13 -16.71 -3.12 -2.39
N ASN A 14 -16.16 -1.92 -2.61
CA ASN A 14 -15.05 -1.69 -3.51
C ASN A 14 -14.03 -0.69 -2.89
N PRO A 15 -13.05 -1.19 -2.12
CA PRO A 15 -12.03 -0.35 -1.48
C PRO A 15 -11.16 0.47 -2.46
N ILE A 16 -11.11 0.08 -3.72
CA ILE A 16 -10.37 0.79 -4.77
C ILE A 16 -11.25 1.75 -5.58
N LEU A 17 -12.50 1.99 -5.13
CA LEU A 17 -13.38 3.00 -5.73
C LEU A 17 -12.64 4.34 -5.77
N PRO A 18 -12.45 4.95 -6.96
CA PRO A 18 -11.82 6.26 -7.05
C PRO A 18 -12.70 7.30 -6.37
N LEU A 19 -12.13 8.06 -5.44
CA LEU A 19 -12.76 9.24 -4.86
C LEU A 19 -11.98 10.46 -5.30
N ARG A 20 -12.73 11.49 -5.70
CA ARG A 20 -12.20 12.81 -6.04
C ARG A 20 -12.52 13.77 -4.91
N LEU A 21 -11.50 14.43 -4.36
CA LEU A 21 -11.69 15.51 -3.40
C LEU A 21 -11.97 16.79 -4.17
N ARG A 22 -13.09 17.45 -3.87
CA ARG A 22 -13.47 18.71 -4.48
C ARG A 22 -13.86 19.71 -3.42
N CYS A 23 -13.53 20.97 -3.63
CA CYS A 23 -13.94 22.09 -2.80
C CYS A 23 -13.96 23.37 -3.61
N ASN A 24 -14.70 24.38 -3.16
CA ASN A 24 -14.76 25.65 -3.86
C ASN A 24 -13.46 26.43 -3.59
N VAL A 25 -12.89 27.00 -4.66
CA VAL A 25 -11.72 27.88 -4.62
C VAL A 25 -11.84 28.95 -5.70
N ASP A 26 -11.22 30.12 -5.46
CA ASP A 26 -11.17 31.23 -6.43
C ASP A 26 -9.91 31.22 -7.31
N SER A 27 -9.02 30.24 -7.09
CA SER A 27 -7.75 30.12 -7.82
C SER A 27 -7.93 29.42 -9.19
N ILE A 28 -6.82 29.22 -9.90
CA ILE A 28 -6.79 28.41 -11.13
C ILE A 28 -7.27 26.96 -10.96
N TYR A 29 -7.51 26.50 -9.73
CA TYR A 29 -8.13 25.20 -9.42
C TYR A 29 -9.68 25.26 -9.40
N ALA A 30 -10.30 26.38 -9.77
CA ALA A 30 -11.76 26.53 -9.79
C ALA A 30 -12.48 25.59 -10.76
N TYR A 31 -11.78 24.99 -11.73
CA TYR A 31 -12.35 24.06 -12.73
C TYR A 31 -13.03 22.83 -12.12
N GLN A 32 -12.71 22.48 -10.86
CA GLN A 32 -13.31 21.34 -10.16
C GLN A 32 -14.37 21.73 -9.12
N ASN A 33 -14.65 23.03 -8.95
CA ASN A 33 -15.57 23.53 -7.91
C ASN A 33 -16.90 22.77 -7.93
N PRO A 34 -17.34 22.19 -6.80
CA PRO A 34 -18.58 21.44 -6.73
C PRO A 34 -19.82 22.33 -6.64
N GLY A 35 -19.66 23.65 -6.44
CA GLY A 35 -20.73 24.55 -6.05
C GLY A 35 -21.04 24.46 -4.55
N ARG A 36 -22.06 25.18 -4.11
CA ARG A 36 -22.38 25.41 -2.69
C ARG A 36 -23.51 24.55 -2.13
N ALA A 37 -24.05 23.63 -2.94
CA ALA A 37 -25.25 22.87 -2.59
C ALA A 37 -25.05 21.90 -1.40
N GLU A 38 -23.81 21.56 -1.07
CA GLU A 38 -23.46 20.66 0.05
C GLU A 38 -22.76 21.39 1.21
N ASP A 39 -22.69 22.73 1.18
CA ASP A 39 -22.06 23.52 2.24
C ASP A 39 -22.80 23.34 3.58
N THR A 40 -22.05 23.33 4.66
CA THR A 40 -22.60 23.25 6.02
C THR A 40 -23.00 24.64 6.53
N PRO A 41 -23.87 24.74 7.56
CA PRO A 41 -24.45 26.02 8.00
C PRO A 41 -23.46 27.08 8.53
N GLU A 42 -22.20 26.72 8.76
CA GLU A 42 -21.15 27.61 9.28
C GLU A 42 -20.71 28.71 8.28
N GLY A 43 -21.21 28.68 7.03
CA GLY A 43 -21.03 29.74 6.03
C GLY A 43 -19.93 29.47 4.99
N GLU A 44 -19.98 30.19 3.88
CA GLU A 44 -19.15 29.91 2.68
C GLU A 44 -17.64 29.96 2.97
N LEU A 45 -17.17 31.04 3.60
CA LEU A 45 -15.75 31.21 3.94
C LEU A 45 -15.23 30.13 4.89
N PHE A 46 -16.07 29.69 5.83
CA PHE A 46 -15.73 28.58 6.72
C PHE A 46 -15.60 27.27 5.95
N ASN A 47 -16.56 26.96 5.07
CA ASN A 47 -16.54 25.74 4.26
C ASN A 47 -15.30 25.71 3.35
N ASP A 48 -14.97 26.82 2.68
CA ASP A 48 -13.77 26.93 1.83
C ASP A 48 -12.50 26.66 2.62
N LYS A 49 -12.35 27.33 3.77
CA LYS A 49 -11.17 27.15 4.61
C LYS A 49 -11.08 25.73 5.15
N ARG A 50 -12.18 25.16 5.66
CA ARG A 50 -12.21 23.79 6.19
C ARG A 50 -11.76 22.79 5.15
N ASP A 51 -12.31 22.89 3.94
CA ASP A 51 -12.00 21.93 2.89
C ASP A 51 -10.56 22.09 2.39
N LEU A 52 -10.06 23.34 2.33
CA LEU A 52 -8.64 23.63 2.07
C LEU A 52 -7.72 23.10 3.17
N ASP A 53 -8.08 23.24 4.46
CA ASP A 53 -7.34 22.66 5.59
C ASP A 53 -7.26 21.12 5.45
N ILE A 54 -8.33 20.46 4.99
CA ILE A 54 -8.34 19.01 4.75
C ILE A 54 -7.34 18.65 3.65
N VAL A 55 -7.47 19.21 2.44
CA VAL A 55 -6.58 18.82 1.33
C VAL A 55 -5.13 19.19 1.60
N GLN A 56 -4.87 20.32 2.29
CA GLN A 56 -3.54 20.73 2.73
C GLN A 56 -2.92 19.70 3.69
N LYS A 57 -3.66 19.26 4.72
CA LYS A 57 -3.17 18.25 5.67
C LYS A 57 -2.90 16.91 5.00
N LEU A 58 -3.70 16.56 3.99
CA LEU A 58 -3.51 15.36 3.18
C LEU A 58 -2.35 15.46 2.18
N GLY A 59 -1.77 16.66 1.98
CA GLY A 59 -0.79 16.90 0.93
C GLY A 59 -1.37 16.66 -0.48
N LEU A 60 -2.60 17.11 -0.69
CA LEU A 60 -3.37 16.99 -1.94
C LEU A 60 -3.84 18.38 -2.38
N VAL A 61 -4.24 18.47 -3.64
CA VAL A 61 -4.88 19.68 -4.20
C VAL A 61 -6.34 19.40 -4.57
N PRO A 62 -7.20 20.43 -4.65
CA PRO A 62 -8.56 20.26 -5.13
C PRO A 62 -8.59 19.60 -6.51
N GLY A 63 -9.45 18.59 -6.69
CA GLY A 63 -9.54 17.79 -7.92
C GLY A 63 -8.75 16.49 -7.89
N ASP A 64 -7.86 16.30 -6.91
CA ASP A 64 -7.11 15.05 -6.77
C ASP A 64 -8.03 13.84 -6.63
N THR A 65 -7.71 12.78 -7.38
CA THR A 65 -8.46 11.52 -7.40
C THR A 65 -7.57 10.36 -6.98
N ARG A 66 -8.01 9.57 -6.00
CA ARG A 66 -7.26 8.45 -5.43
C ARG A 66 -8.18 7.27 -5.09
N PRO A 67 -7.68 6.03 -4.96
CA PRO A 67 -8.44 4.92 -4.40
C PRO A 67 -8.95 5.25 -3.00
N ALA A 68 -10.18 4.84 -2.66
CA ALA A 68 -10.78 5.11 -1.36
C ALA A 68 -9.90 4.62 -0.19
N ILE A 69 -9.32 3.43 -0.30
CA ILE A 69 -8.42 2.88 0.71
C ILE A 69 -7.20 3.76 0.98
N ASP A 70 -6.62 4.38 -0.05
CA ASP A 70 -5.48 5.28 0.10
C ASP A 70 -5.88 6.60 0.75
N LEU A 71 -7.07 7.12 0.44
CA LEU A 71 -7.55 8.36 1.04
C LEU A 71 -7.93 8.19 2.50
N PHE A 72 -8.63 7.10 2.86
CA PHE A 72 -9.00 6.86 4.24
C PHE A 72 -7.78 6.53 5.10
N ASP A 73 -6.83 5.73 4.60
CA ASP A 73 -5.57 5.47 5.31
C ASP A 73 -4.80 6.79 5.55
N ARG A 74 -4.71 7.64 4.51
CA ARG A 74 -4.05 8.95 4.62
C ARG A 74 -4.78 9.91 5.56
N LEU A 75 -6.11 9.96 5.51
CA LEU A 75 -6.92 10.80 6.40
C LEU A 75 -6.67 10.43 7.85
N LEU A 76 -6.72 9.14 8.18
CA LEU A 76 -6.45 8.66 9.53
C LEU A 76 -4.99 8.93 9.94
N GLU A 77 -4.03 8.85 9.02
CA GLU A 77 -2.63 9.18 9.34
C GLU A 77 -2.42 10.69 9.58
N LYS A 78 -3.05 11.56 8.78
CA LYS A 78 -2.72 12.99 8.72
C LYS A 78 -3.66 13.90 9.52
N VAL A 79 -4.86 13.42 9.84
CA VAL A 79 -5.87 14.19 10.57
C VAL A 79 -6.28 13.39 11.81
N PRO A 80 -5.52 13.47 12.92
CA PRO A 80 -5.83 12.69 14.13
C PRO A 80 -7.01 13.25 14.94
N THR A 81 -7.40 14.51 14.70
CA THR A 81 -8.47 15.21 15.42
C THR A 81 -9.21 16.17 14.49
N ALA A 82 -10.44 16.54 14.84
CA ALA A 82 -11.20 17.59 14.16
C ALA A 82 -10.60 19.00 14.39
N LYS A 83 -9.68 19.15 15.35
CA LYS A 83 -9.00 20.41 15.65
C LYS A 83 -8.12 20.88 14.48
N GLY A 84 -8.23 22.17 14.15
CA GLY A 84 -7.58 22.79 13.00
C GLY A 84 -8.19 22.39 11.65
N VAL A 85 -9.40 21.83 11.65
CA VAL A 85 -10.22 21.58 10.45
C VAL A 85 -11.63 22.11 10.69
N CYS A 86 -12.36 21.49 11.61
CA CYS A 86 -13.73 21.86 11.95
C CYS A 86 -13.82 22.64 13.27
N GLY A 87 -12.80 22.60 14.12
CA GLY A 87 -12.75 23.38 15.37
C GLY A 87 -11.42 24.10 15.50
N TYR A 88 -11.44 25.37 15.89
CA TYR A 88 -10.25 26.19 16.04
C TYR A 88 -9.94 26.44 17.52
N GLU A 89 -8.66 26.68 17.84
CA GLU A 89 -8.23 26.96 19.21
C GLU A 89 -8.82 28.25 19.76
N THR A 90 -8.91 29.25 18.89
CA THR A 90 -9.39 30.59 19.23
C THR A 90 -10.50 30.96 18.25
N VAL A 91 -11.64 31.36 18.78
CA VAL A 91 -12.71 31.98 17.98
C VAL A 91 -12.32 33.44 17.73
N THR A 92 -12.14 33.80 16.47
CA THR A 92 -11.72 35.16 16.08
C THR A 92 -12.87 36.00 15.56
N SER A 93 -13.97 35.38 15.13
CA SER A 93 -15.23 36.04 14.76
C SER A 93 -16.36 35.00 14.71
N GLU A 94 -17.60 35.47 14.49
CA GLU A 94 -18.77 34.59 14.26
C GLU A 94 -18.54 33.61 13.09
N THR A 95 -17.95 34.08 11.99
CA THR A 95 -17.59 33.24 10.83
C THR A 95 -16.59 32.13 11.19
N TRP A 96 -15.73 32.35 12.18
CA TRP A 96 -14.65 31.44 12.58
C TRP A 96 -14.94 30.71 13.89
N GLN A 97 -16.21 30.56 14.26
CA GLN A 97 -16.61 29.86 15.48
C GLN A 97 -16.31 28.35 15.45
N GLY A 98 -16.29 27.75 14.26
CA GLY A 98 -16.14 26.31 14.11
C GLY A 98 -17.48 25.57 14.12
N CYS A 99 -17.42 24.30 13.72
CA CYS A 99 -18.57 23.41 13.72
C CYS A 99 -18.95 23.02 15.15
N ALA A 100 -20.25 23.05 15.46
CA ALA A 100 -20.79 22.66 16.77
C ALA A 100 -20.40 21.24 17.21
N ARG A 101 -20.05 20.36 16.25
CA ARG A 101 -19.63 18.98 16.53
C ARG A 101 -18.14 18.80 16.75
N ALA A 102 -17.32 19.82 16.50
CA ALA A 102 -15.86 19.70 16.55
C ALA A 102 -15.34 19.30 17.94
N CYS A 103 -16.01 19.76 19.00
CA CYS A 103 -15.66 19.43 20.39
C CYS A 103 -16.39 18.19 20.94
N GLY A 104 -17.22 17.51 20.13
CA GLY A 104 -18.04 16.37 20.58
C GLY A 104 -17.29 15.05 20.71
N GLY A 105 -16.01 14.99 20.32
CA GLY A 105 -15.17 13.78 20.37
C GLY A 105 -15.57 12.67 19.38
N ASN A 106 -16.57 12.92 18.53
CA ASN A 106 -17.08 11.91 17.60
C ASN A 106 -16.05 11.53 16.53
N TYR A 107 -15.26 12.51 16.06
CA TYR A 107 -14.22 12.28 15.08
C TYR A 107 -13.13 11.37 15.67
N GLU A 108 -12.64 11.70 16.86
CA GLU A 108 -11.58 10.98 17.56
C GLU A 108 -12.01 9.55 17.93
N LYS A 109 -13.27 9.38 18.35
CA LYS A 109 -13.85 8.03 18.56
C LYS A 109 -13.86 7.22 17.27
N GLY A 110 -14.25 7.82 16.14
CA GLY A 110 -14.22 7.16 14.83
C GLY A 110 -12.80 6.87 14.36
N HIS A 111 -11.87 7.81 14.55
CA HIS A 111 -10.45 7.68 14.23
C HIS A 111 -9.81 6.52 15.00
N ALA A 112 -10.11 6.38 16.30
CA ALA A 112 -9.62 5.30 17.14
C ALA A 112 -10.07 3.89 16.69
N LEU A 113 -11.20 3.78 15.97
CA LEU A 113 -11.62 2.51 15.37
C LEU A 113 -10.75 2.11 14.17
N GLY A 114 -10.07 3.08 13.57
CA GLY A 114 -9.13 2.91 12.46
C GLY A 114 -9.79 2.50 11.14
N LEU A 115 -8.95 2.17 10.16
CA LEU A 115 -9.39 1.87 8.79
C LEU A 115 -10.39 0.71 8.73
N LYS A 116 -10.26 -0.29 9.63
CA LYS A 116 -11.17 -1.45 9.71
C LYS A 116 -12.65 -1.10 9.89
N ALA A 117 -12.95 0.07 10.48
CA ALA A 117 -14.32 0.55 10.64
C ALA A 117 -14.95 1.01 9.31
N ILE A 118 -14.09 1.45 8.38
CA ILE A 118 -14.47 1.96 7.06
C ILE A 118 -14.38 0.83 6.04
N ILE A 119 -13.26 0.11 6.03
CA ILE A 119 -12.92 -0.97 5.11
C ILE A 119 -12.59 -2.21 5.95
N PRO A 120 -13.55 -3.13 6.14
CA PRO A 120 -13.32 -4.34 6.92
C PRO A 120 -12.14 -5.14 6.35
N PRO A 121 -11.28 -5.70 7.22
CA PRO A 121 -10.22 -6.59 6.77
C PRO A 121 -10.81 -7.87 6.17
N ARG A 122 -9.99 -8.63 5.44
CA ARG A 122 -10.34 -10.00 5.07
C ARG A 122 -10.62 -10.84 6.31
N ASP A 123 -11.56 -11.77 6.16
CA ASP A 123 -11.91 -12.70 7.23
C ASP A 123 -10.70 -13.56 7.62
N SER A 124 -10.46 -13.68 8.91
CA SER A 124 -9.28 -14.40 9.42
C SER A 124 -9.37 -15.91 9.20
N GLY A 125 -10.58 -16.49 9.27
CA GLY A 125 -10.82 -17.91 8.99
C GLY A 125 -10.61 -18.23 7.51
N GLU A 126 -11.15 -17.39 6.63
CA GLU A 126 -10.91 -17.45 5.19
C GLU A 126 -9.42 -17.38 4.86
N LYS A 127 -8.70 -16.42 5.44
CA LYS A 127 -7.25 -16.28 5.28
C LYS A 127 -6.49 -17.50 5.75
N ALA A 128 -6.78 -18.03 6.94
CA ALA A 128 -6.08 -19.20 7.47
C ALA A 128 -6.27 -20.44 6.56
N ARG A 129 -7.50 -20.67 6.09
CA ARG A 129 -7.81 -21.74 5.13
C ARG A 129 -7.06 -21.55 3.80
N VAL A 130 -7.09 -20.33 3.25
CA VAL A 130 -6.38 -20.00 2.01
C VAL A 130 -4.87 -20.09 2.16
N LYS A 131 -4.32 -19.70 3.30
CA LYS A 131 -2.89 -19.87 3.63
C LYS A 131 -2.50 -21.34 3.59
N GLY A 132 -3.24 -22.21 4.27
CA GLY A 132 -2.96 -23.66 4.24
C GLY A 132 -2.95 -24.23 2.83
N ALA A 133 -3.98 -23.92 2.03
CA ALA A 133 -4.08 -24.41 0.65
C ALA A 133 -2.97 -23.86 -0.26
N SER A 134 -2.73 -22.54 -0.23
CA SER A 134 -1.73 -21.89 -1.10
C SER A 134 -0.28 -22.20 -0.69
N ALA A 135 -0.02 -22.42 0.60
CA ALA A 135 1.29 -22.89 1.07
C ALA A 135 1.60 -24.30 0.52
N ALA A 136 0.63 -25.22 0.60
CA ALA A 136 0.78 -26.56 0.04
C ALA A 136 0.97 -26.52 -1.48
N GLU A 137 0.23 -25.66 -2.19
CA GLU A 137 0.37 -25.45 -3.63
C GLU A 137 1.79 -24.97 -4.00
N VAL A 138 2.32 -23.96 -3.30
CA VAL A 138 3.68 -23.44 -3.55
C VAL A 138 4.74 -24.51 -3.30
N LEU A 139 4.64 -25.27 -2.21
CA LEU A 139 5.62 -26.30 -1.86
C LEU A 139 5.60 -27.50 -2.81
N ALA A 140 4.46 -27.82 -3.41
CA ALA A 140 4.30 -28.92 -4.38
C ALA A 140 4.49 -28.48 -5.84
N ALA A 141 4.67 -27.19 -6.11
CA ALA A 141 4.73 -26.66 -7.46
C ALA A 141 5.98 -27.13 -8.21
N GLY A 142 5.79 -27.59 -9.46
CA GLY A 142 6.89 -27.88 -10.39
C GLY A 142 7.52 -26.63 -11.02
N SER A 143 6.87 -25.46 -10.87
CA SER A 143 7.34 -24.16 -11.34
C SER A 143 6.71 -23.05 -10.50
N LEU A 144 7.43 -21.96 -10.25
CA LEU A 144 6.94 -20.82 -9.49
C LEU A 144 6.56 -19.66 -10.41
N ARG A 145 5.50 -18.94 -10.06
CA ARG A 145 5.08 -17.70 -10.72
C ARG A 145 5.22 -16.56 -9.72
N ILE A 146 6.21 -15.70 -9.92
CA ILE A 146 6.66 -14.74 -8.91
C ILE A 146 6.72 -13.34 -9.51
N ARG A 147 6.30 -12.33 -8.74
CA ARG A 147 6.53 -10.93 -9.09
C ARG A 147 8.02 -10.61 -8.99
N PRO A 148 8.62 -9.88 -9.95
CA PRO A 148 10.05 -9.55 -9.91
C PRO A 148 10.52 -8.99 -8.57
N HIS A 149 9.82 -8.03 -7.96
CA HIS A 149 10.25 -7.45 -6.68
C HIS A 149 10.12 -8.43 -5.50
N HIS A 150 9.27 -9.45 -5.58
CA HIS A 150 9.17 -10.47 -4.53
C HIS A 150 10.41 -11.35 -4.43
N LEU A 151 11.22 -11.44 -5.49
CA LEU A 151 12.55 -12.03 -5.39
C LEU A 151 13.38 -11.32 -4.31
N MET A 152 13.31 -9.98 -4.29
CA MET A 152 13.96 -9.15 -3.27
C MET A 152 13.26 -9.27 -1.92
N CYS A 153 11.93 -9.32 -1.86
CA CYS A 153 11.20 -9.49 -0.59
C CYS A 153 11.56 -10.82 0.09
N MET A 154 11.72 -11.91 -0.67
CA MET A 154 12.20 -13.19 -0.15
C MET A 154 13.61 -13.05 0.44
N THR A 155 14.54 -12.34 -0.23
CA THR A 155 15.86 -12.05 0.31
C THR A 155 15.79 -11.23 1.61
N CYS A 156 14.96 -10.19 1.67
CA CYS A 156 14.76 -9.40 2.89
C CYS A 156 14.18 -10.23 4.04
N PHE A 157 13.17 -11.05 3.76
CA PHE A 157 12.52 -11.93 4.73
C PHE A 157 13.49 -12.95 5.31
N HIS A 158 14.32 -13.55 4.43
CA HIS A 158 15.42 -14.43 4.81
C HIS A 158 16.37 -13.72 5.77
N GLY A 159 16.81 -12.51 5.43
CA GLY A 159 17.59 -11.64 6.32
C GLY A 159 18.96 -12.18 6.79
N GLY A 160 19.38 -13.33 6.27
CA GLY A 160 20.59 -14.06 6.70
C GLY A 160 20.33 -15.04 7.84
N LYS A 161 19.06 -15.33 8.16
CA LYS A 161 18.68 -16.27 9.22
C LYS A 161 18.97 -17.70 8.78
N GLU A 162 19.48 -18.51 9.71
CA GLU A 162 19.66 -19.95 9.51
C GLU A 162 18.32 -20.68 9.50
N THR A 163 17.42 -20.31 10.43
CA THR A 163 16.07 -20.85 10.53
C THR A 163 15.03 -19.82 10.08
N LEU A 164 14.13 -20.24 9.19
CA LEU A 164 12.96 -19.48 8.78
C LEU A 164 11.69 -20.17 9.26
N ALA A 165 10.65 -19.38 9.48
CA ALA A 165 9.33 -19.88 9.85
C ALA A 165 8.26 -19.21 8.97
N PRO A 166 7.17 -19.92 8.63
CA PRO A 166 6.07 -19.34 7.89
C PRO A 166 5.38 -18.22 8.67
N ILE A 167 4.84 -17.25 7.95
CA ILE A 167 3.97 -16.20 8.51
C ILE A 167 2.59 -16.25 7.86
N GLN A 168 1.61 -15.61 8.50
CA GLN A 168 0.23 -15.62 8.04
C GLN A 168 -0.02 -14.73 6.81
N GLU A 169 0.79 -13.70 6.57
CA GLU A 169 0.50 -12.64 5.60
C GLU A 169 0.98 -12.91 4.17
N ASP A 170 1.78 -13.95 3.93
CA ASP A 170 2.30 -14.26 2.60
C ASP A 170 2.81 -15.70 2.51
N ASN A 171 3.23 -16.12 1.31
CA ASN A 171 3.95 -17.37 1.09
C ASN A 171 5.45 -17.18 0.79
N LEU A 172 6.11 -16.17 1.39
CA LEU A 172 7.55 -15.93 1.17
C LEU A 172 8.38 -17.12 1.66
N PHE A 173 8.06 -17.65 2.85
CA PHE A 173 8.73 -18.83 3.41
C PHE A 173 8.63 -20.03 2.47
N GLU A 174 7.43 -20.37 2.03
CA GLU A 174 7.17 -21.55 1.21
C GLU A 174 7.86 -21.45 -0.16
N ALA A 175 7.89 -20.26 -0.76
CA ALA A 175 8.61 -20.04 -2.00
C ALA A 175 10.13 -20.20 -1.83
N ILE A 176 10.71 -19.68 -0.74
CA ILE A 176 12.13 -19.87 -0.41
C ILE A 176 12.42 -21.37 -0.21
N GLU A 177 11.58 -22.09 0.51
CA GLU A 177 11.77 -23.52 0.76
C GLU A 177 11.65 -24.36 -0.52
N ALA A 178 10.71 -24.04 -1.41
CA ALA A 178 10.61 -24.67 -2.72
C ALA A 178 11.90 -24.48 -3.54
N ILE A 179 12.45 -23.25 -3.56
CA ILE A 179 13.71 -22.92 -4.24
C ILE A 179 14.91 -23.62 -3.60
N ARG A 180 14.97 -23.73 -2.27
CA ARG A 180 16.07 -24.41 -1.58
C ARG A 180 16.07 -25.92 -1.84
N LYS A 181 14.89 -26.53 -1.91
CA LYS A 181 14.73 -27.96 -2.22
C LYS A 181 15.07 -28.26 -3.68
N ASN A 182 14.73 -27.36 -4.59
CA ASN A 182 15.04 -27.46 -6.00
C ASN A 182 15.59 -26.13 -6.53
N PRO A 183 16.91 -25.90 -6.45
CA PRO A 183 17.54 -24.68 -6.97
C PRO A 183 17.29 -24.41 -8.45
N ASP A 184 16.95 -25.44 -9.23
CA ASP A 184 16.64 -25.32 -10.66
C ASP A 184 15.14 -25.18 -10.95
N ILE A 185 14.29 -25.06 -9.92
CA ILE A 185 12.85 -24.85 -10.12
C ILE A 185 12.62 -23.67 -11.08
N PRO A 186 11.87 -23.86 -12.19
CA PRO A 186 11.59 -22.78 -13.12
C PRO A 186 10.79 -21.68 -12.43
N VAL A 187 11.25 -20.44 -12.53
CA VAL A 187 10.55 -19.26 -12.01
C VAL A 187 10.15 -18.36 -13.17
N THR A 188 8.85 -18.22 -13.41
CA THR A 188 8.28 -17.29 -14.38
C THR A 188 7.98 -15.96 -13.71
N LEU A 189 8.50 -14.86 -14.28
CA LEU A 189 8.25 -13.51 -13.81
C LEU A 189 6.88 -13.00 -14.29
N ILE A 190 5.98 -12.64 -13.38
CA ILE A 190 4.61 -12.22 -13.73
C ILE A 190 4.24 -10.83 -13.20
N PRO A 191 3.35 -10.09 -13.89
CA PRO A 191 2.77 -8.87 -13.36
C PRO A 191 1.64 -9.19 -12.36
N GLY A 192 1.30 -8.22 -11.52
CA GLY A 192 0.16 -8.33 -10.58
C GLY A 192 0.41 -9.33 -9.45
N CYS A 193 -0.61 -9.64 -8.66
CA CYS A 193 -0.47 -10.55 -7.51
C CYS A 193 -0.04 -11.95 -7.95
N CYS A 194 0.93 -12.53 -7.23
CA CYS A 194 1.48 -13.85 -7.52
C CYS A 194 1.21 -14.83 -6.37
N MET A 195 1.75 -16.05 -6.45
CA MET A 195 1.52 -17.11 -5.46
C MET A 195 1.96 -16.78 -4.03
N ILE A 196 2.76 -15.72 -3.85
CA ILE A 196 3.12 -15.17 -2.54
C ILE A 196 1.96 -14.39 -1.91
N CYS A 197 1.12 -13.72 -2.71
CA CYS A 197 0.09 -12.80 -2.25
C CYS A 197 -1.19 -13.48 -1.73
N THR A 198 -1.44 -14.74 -2.10
CA THR A 198 -2.75 -15.38 -1.91
C THR A 198 -3.32 -15.26 -0.49
N PRO A 199 -2.54 -15.50 0.59
CA PRO A 199 -3.05 -15.35 1.96
C PRO A 199 -3.04 -13.91 2.51
N CYS A 200 -2.47 -12.95 1.77
CA CYS A 200 -2.28 -11.58 2.25
C CYS A 200 -3.60 -10.88 2.57
N SER A 201 -3.63 -10.16 3.69
CA SER A 201 -4.78 -9.33 4.08
C SER A 201 -5.15 -8.28 3.04
N LEU A 202 -4.17 -7.86 2.24
CA LEU A 202 -4.29 -6.77 1.27
C LEU A 202 -4.48 -7.28 -0.16
N PHE A 203 -4.56 -8.59 -0.37
CA PHE A 203 -4.93 -9.17 -1.66
C PHE A 203 -6.45 -9.22 -1.80
N ASN A 204 -7.01 -8.64 -2.86
CA ASN A 204 -8.43 -8.76 -3.15
C ASN A 204 -8.69 -9.93 -4.12
N PRO A 205 -9.24 -11.07 -3.65
CA PRO A 205 -9.46 -12.24 -4.50
C PRO A 205 -10.50 -12.01 -5.59
N LYS A 206 -11.41 -11.02 -5.44
CA LYS A 206 -12.43 -10.73 -6.46
C LYS A 206 -11.86 -10.02 -7.68
N THR A 207 -10.82 -9.20 -7.48
CA THR A 207 -10.23 -8.39 -8.55
C THR A 207 -8.84 -8.87 -8.96
N GLY A 208 -8.20 -9.72 -8.15
CA GLY A 208 -6.82 -10.14 -8.36
C GLY A 208 -5.79 -9.05 -8.05
N LEU A 209 -6.19 -7.95 -7.40
CA LEU A 209 -5.35 -6.78 -7.17
C LEU A 209 -4.85 -6.69 -5.72
N CYS A 210 -3.64 -6.13 -5.55
CA CYS A 210 -3.17 -5.64 -4.27
C CYS A 210 -3.88 -4.32 -3.97
N ILE A 211 -4.64 -4.30 -2.87
CA ILE A 211 -5.34 -3.13 -2.36
C ILE A 211 -4.59 -2.52 -1.16
N GLY A 212 -3.31 -2.85 -0.99
CA GLY A 212 -2.51 -2.29 0.09
C GLY A 212 -2.48 -0.77 0.04
N GLY A 213 -2.81 -0.15 1.18
CA GLY A 213 -2.81 1.31 1.32
C GLY A 213 -1.44 1.94 1.03
N LYS A 214 -1.40 3.28 1.02
CA LYS A 214 -0.20 4.06 0.66
C LYS A 214 0.28 3.76 -0.76
N SER A 215 -0.69 3.51 -1.64
CA SER A 215 -0.52 3.16 -3.06
C SER A 215 0.50 2.05 -3.29
N MET A 216 0.48 1.03 -2.43
CA MET A 216 1.39 -0.10 -2.48
C MET A 216 1.33 -0.80 -3.85
N GLY A 217 0.13 -0.98 -4.42
CA GLY A 217 -0.04 -1.58 -5.74
C GLY A 217 0.75 -0.87 -6.85
N LEU A 218 0.68 0.47 -6.89
CA LEU A 218 1.40 1.29 -7.86
C LEU A 218 2.92 1.25 -7.64
N ARG A 219 3.35 1.45 -6.39
CA ARG A 219 4.76 1.42 -6.03
C ARG A 219 5.40 0.07 -6.34
N ASP A 220 4.71 -1.02 -6.04
CA ASP A 220 5.24 -2.37 -6.28
C ASP A 220 5.27 -2.71 -7.77
N GLN A 221 4.36 -2.16 -8.58
CA GLN A 221 4.47 -2.27 -10.05
C GLN A 221 5.74 -1.57 -10.55
N LYS A 222 6.07 -0.38 -10.03
CA LYS A 222 7.33 0.30 -10.39
C LYS A 222 8.55 -0.51 -9.95
N LYS A 223 8.55 -1.07 -8.73
CA LYS A 223 9.63 -1.95 -8.27
C LYS A 223 9.80 -3.17 -9.17
N ASP A 224 8.71 -3.78 -9.64
CA ASP A 224 8.81 -4.91 -10.56
C ASP A 224 9.53 -4.53 -11.84
N LEU A 225 9.16 -3.38 -12.43
CA LEU A 225 9.79 -2.87 -13.65
C LEU A 225 11.26 -2.52 -13.42
N ASP A 226 11.62 -1.97 -12.26
CA ASP A 226 13.02 -1.67 -11.92
C ASP A 226 13.86 -2.93 -11.77
N VAL A 227 13.31 -3.98 -11.14
CA VAL A 227 13.97 -5.29 -11.10
C VAL A 227 14.14 -5.83 -12.51
N LEU A 228 13.07 -5.88 -13.31
CA LEU A 228 13.14 -6.38 -14.68
C LEU A 228 14.19 -5.65 -15.52
N GLN A 229 14.20 -4.31 -15.47
CA GLN A 229 15.18 -3.48 -16.16
C GLN A 229 16.61 -3.83 -15.72
N LYS A 230 16.87 -3.85 -14.41
CA LYS A 230 18.21 -4.17 -13.88
C LYS A 230 18.63 -5.59 -14.20
N LEU A 231 17.69 -6.54 -14.29
CA LEU A 231 17.99 -7.92 -14.67
C LEU A 231 18.03 -8.16 -16.18
N GLY A 232 17.71 -7.16 -17.01
CA GLY A 232 17.60 -7.35 -18.46
C GLY A 232 16.61 -8.46 -18.81
N LEU A 233 15.47 -8.48 -18.12
CA LEU A 233 14.39 -9.45 -18.27
C LEU A 233 13.06 -8.72 -18.52
N LYS A 234 12.04 -9.47 -18.94
CA LYS A 234 10.66 -9.00 -19.09
C LYS A 234 9.68 -9.96 -18.39
N TYR A 235 8.45 -9.53 -18.22
CA TYR A 235 7.38 -10.44 -17.80
C TYR A 235 7.24 -11.61 -18.80
N GLY A 236 7.00 -12.80 -18.28
CA GLY A 236 6.92 -14.05 -19.04
C GLY A 236 8.25 -14.79 -19.15
N ASP A 237 9.39 -14.11 -18.94
CA ASP A 237 10.69 -14.80 -18.89
C ASP A 237 10.69 -15.82 -17.75
N THR A 238 11.26 -17.00 -18.04
CA THR A 238 11.36 -18.12 -17.11
C THR A 238 12.82 -18.55 -17.01
N LEU A 239 13.36 -18.59 -15.79
CA LEU A 239 14.73 -19.02 -15.53
C LEU A 239 14.74 -19.99 -14.35
N PRO A 240 15.73 -20.90 -14.25
CA PRO A 240 16.00 -21.63 -13.02
C PRO A 240 16.23 -20.66 -11.85
N ALA A 241 15.68 -20.94 -10.68
CA ALA A 241 15.75 -20.05 -9.53
C ALA A 241 17.20 -19.66 -9.15
N ARG A 242 18.14 -20.60 -9.20
CA ARG A 242 19.57 -20.35 -8.96
C ARG A 242 20.11 -19.25 -9.87
N GLN A 243 19.91 -19.38 -11.18
CA GLN A 243 20.38 -18.41 -12.17
C GLN A 243 19.72 -17.05 -11.98
N LEU A 244 18.43 -17.04 -11.64
CA LEU A 244 17.68 -15.82 -11.37
C LEU A 244 18.23 -15.08 -10.15
N TYR A 245 18.55 -15.79 -9.06
CA TYR A 245 19.12 -15.18 -7.85
C TYR A 245 20.59 -14.77 -8.00
N GLU A 246 21.41 -15.54 -8.72
CA GLU A 246 22.77 -15.14 -9.09
C GLU A 246 22.75 -13.82 -9.86
N ARG A 247 21.87 -13.71 -10.86
CA ARG A 247 21.67 -12.48 -11.62
C ARG A 247 21.15 -11.33 -10.76
N LEU A 248 20.18 -11.59 -9.88
CA LEU A 248 19.64 -10.60 -8.94
C LEU A 248 20.75 -10.02 -8.06
N TYR A 249 21.53 -10.88 -7.44
CA TYR A 249 22.58 -10.48 -6.51
C TYR A 249 23.80 -9.85 -7.19
N ALA A 250 24.08 -10.19 -8.45
CA ALA A 250 25.09 -9.50 -9.24
C ALA A 250 24.70 -8.06 -9.58
N ARG A 251 23.41 -7.79 -9.83
CA ARG A 251 22.95 -6.51 -10.39
C ARG A 251 22.23 -5.58 -9.41
N ILE A 252 21.78 -6.12 -8.28
CA ILE A 252 21.05 -5.36 -7.25
C ILE A 252 21.74 -5.64 -5.89
N PRO A 253 22.83 -4.93 -5.56
CA PRO A 253 23.56 -5.13 -4.31
C PRO A 253 22.78 -4.66 -3.07
N SER A 254 21.88 -3.67 -3.22
CA SER A 254 21.08 -3.12 -2.13
C SER A 254 19.62 -2.98 -2.52
N THR A 255 18.74 -3.07 -1.52
CA THR A 255 17.33 -2.69 -1.71
C THR A 255 17.16 -1.19 -1.91
N ARG A 256 18.14 -0.36 -1.52
CA ARG A 256 18.13 1.08 -1.84
C ARG A 256 17.92 1.34 -3.33
N ASP A 257 18.53 0.52 -4.18
CA ASP A 257 18.53 0.66 -5.65
C ASP A 257 17.15 0.53 -6.30
N VAL A 258 16.18 -0.09 -5.61
CA VAL A 258 14.82 -0.34 -6.13
C VAL A 258 13.77 0.11 -5.12
N CYS A 259 13.83 -0.39 -3.89
CA CYS A 259 12.87 -0.10 -2.84
C CYS A 259 12.96 1.31 -2.27
N ALA A 260 14.08 2.01 -2.48
CA ALA A 260 14.27 3.41 -2.13
C ALA A 260 14.69 4.26 -3.36
N TYR A 261 14.32 3.82 -4.57
CA TYR A 261 14.49 4.57 -5.82
C TYR A 261 15.94 4.94 -6.19
N GLY A 262 16.94 4.30 -5.57
CA GLY A 262 18.37 4.55 -5.80
C GLY A 262 18.95 5.72 -5.00
N ASP A 263 18.16 6.79 -4.81
CA ASP A 263 18.58 8.00 -4.12
C ASP A 263 18.09 8.11 -2.67
N GLY A 264 17.18 7.23 -2.23
CA GLY A 264 16.59 7.30 -0.90
C GLY A 264 15.55 8.40 -0.74
N GLU A 265 15.21 9.14 -1.80
CA GLU A 265 14.33 10.29 -1.74
C GLU A 265 12.85 9.88 -1.75
N VAL A 266 12.11 10.27 -0.70
CA VAL A 266 10.66 10.07 -0.61
C VAL A 266 9.95 11.22 -1.31
N ARG A 267 9.46 10.96 -2.52
CA ARG A 267 8.83 11.96 -3.40
C ARG A 267 7.36 12.24 -3.13
N GLY A 268 6.75 11.51 -2.19
CA GLY A 268 5.33 11.65 -1.89
C GLY A 268 4.80 10.53 -1.02
N TYR A 269 3.52 10.62 -0.67
CA TYR A 269 2.86 9.64 0.18
C TYR A 269 2.84 8.24 -0.46
N GLU A 270 2.67 8.20 -1.78
CA GLU A 270 2.64 7.01 -2.63
C GLU A 270 4.05 6.44 -2.85
N TRP A 271 5.05 7.33 -2.93
CA TRP A 271 6.45 7.02 -3.25
C TRP A 271 7.32 6.89 -2.00
N ARG A 272 6.84 6.15 -1.00
CA ARG A 272 7.62 5.83 0.21
C ARG A 272 8.70 4.78 -0.07
N ALA A 273 9.83 4.88 0.63
CA ALA A 273 10.87 3.87 0.62
C ALA A 273 10.50 2.67 1.51
N CYS A 274 10.66 1.45 1.00
CA CYS A 274 10.44 0.23 1.79
C CYS A 274 11.70 -0.10 2.60
N GLY A 275 11.58 -0.13 3.93
CA GLY A 275 12.72 -0.36 4.82
C GLY A 275 13.57 0.89 5.10
N GLY A 276 13.13 2.07 4.66
CA GLY A 276 13.84 3.34 4.86
C GLY A 276 14.73 3.75 3.67
N PRO A 277 15.30 4.96 3.71
CA PRO A 277 16.08 5.54 2.60
C PRO A 277 17.37 4.75 2.31
N GLU A 278 17.96 4.12 3.33
CA GLU A 278 19.18 3.32 3.19
C GLU A 278 18.94 1.87 2.73
N GLY A 279 17.69 1.48 2.60
CA GLY A 279 17.29 0.10 2.31
C GLY A 279 17.34 -0.83 3.53
N ASN A 280 16.91 -2.07 3.32
CA ASN A 280 16.84 -3.12 4.33
C ASN A 280 18.22 -3.79 4.56
N ALA A 281 18.72 -3.69 5.78
CA ALA A 281 20.00 -4.27 6.21
C ALA A 281 20.06 -5.81 6.22
N GLY A 282 18.91 -6.50 6.18
CA GLY A 282 18.83 -7.95 6.06
C GLY A 282 19.10 -8.45 4.64
N TYR A 283 18.84 -7.63 3.62
CA TYR A 283 19.08 -7.98 2.21
C TYR A 283 20.54 -8.36 1.91
N PRO A 284 21.56 -7.54 2.25
CA PRO A 284 22.96 -7.90 1.98
C PRO A 284 23.39 -9.18 2.73
N LYS A 285 22.85 -9.44 3.92
CA LYS A 285 23.14 -10.67 4.68
C LYS A 285 22.60 -11.92 3.97
N ALA A 286 21.34 -11.87 3.54
CA ALA A 286 20.73 -12.96 2.80
C ALA A 286 21.34 -13.16 1.40
N ARG A 287 21.76 -12.07 0.75
CA ARG A 287 22.54 -12.08 -0.49
C ARG A 287 23.87 -12.81 -0.30
N ALA A 288 24.62 -12.50 0.75
CA ALA A 288 25.87 -13.19 1.07
C ALA A 288 25.65 -14.70 1.30
N ALA A 289 24.54 -15.05 1.96
CA ALA A 289 24.11 -16.44 2.16
C ALA A 289 23.47 -17.08 0.90
N LYS A 290 23.36 -16.37 -0.22
CA LYS A 290 22.67 -16.80 -1.45
C LYS A 290 21.26 -17.37 -1.20
N LEU A 291 20.50 -16.78 -0.27
CA LEU A 291 19.18 -17.28 0.17
C LEU A 291 19.21 -18.72 0.77
N GLY A 292 20.38 -19.26 1.08
CA GLY A 292 20.56 -20.67 1.45
C GLY A 292 20.49 -21.65 0.27
N ILE A 293 20.54 -21.15 -0.98
CA ILE A 293 20.64 -22.00 -2.18
C ILE A 293 22.02 -22.63 -2.20
N ARG A 294 22.07 -23.96 -2.14
CA ARG A 294 23.32 -24.74 -2.24
C ARG A 294 23.68 -24.94 -3.72
N GLY A 295 24.99 -24.95 -4.00
CA GLY A 295 25.56 -25.16 -5.33
C GLY A 295 25.28 -26.55 -5.88
#